data_AF-B8D2B1-F1
#
_entry.id   AF-B8D2B1-F1
#
_cell.length_a   1.000
_cell.length_b   1.000
_cell.length_c   1.000
_cell.angle_alpha   90.00
_cell.angle_beta   90.00
_cell.angle_gamma   90.00
#
_symmetry.space_group_name_H-M   'P 1'
#
loop_
_entity.id
_entity.type
_entity.pdbx_description
1 polymer ?
#
loop_
_entity_poly.entity_id
_entity_poly.type
_entity_poly.pdbx_seq_one_letter_code
_entity_poly.pdbx_strand_id
1 'polypeptide(L)'
;MAEGRFYVDEETKTLVLEGEDSEDRFYIEEEINLEGNRYLIVVPAKEDEEEQGAYVLKLISDNNGDEVLTVVEDDDEFEKVRRAYEEK
;
A
#
# COMPACT_ATOMS: atom_id res chain seq x y z
N MET A 1 3.27 -11.83 18.48
CA MET A 1 3.04 -11.78 17.03
C MET A 1 2.19 -10.54 16.85
N ALA A 2 2.80 -9.39 16.57
CA ALA A 2 2.05 -8.17 16.32
C ALA A 2 1.48 -8.31 14.90
N GLU A 3 0.27 -8.85 14.79
CA GLU A 3 -0.54 -8.74 13.58
C GLU A 3 -0.94 -7.26 13.48
N GLY A 4 -0.15 -6.46 12.75
CA GLY A 4 -0.63 -5.16 12.29
C GLY A 4 -1.86 -5.43 11.43
N ARG A 5 -3.03 -5.05 11.93
CA ARG A 5 -4.28 -5.26 11.20
C ARG A 5 -4.41 -4.13 10.20
N PHE A 6 -4.57 -4.46 8.94
CA PHE A 6 -4.93 -3.49 7.92
C PHE A 6 -6.36 -3.77 7.48
N TYR A 7 -7.07 -2.71 7.11
CA TYR A 7 -8.41 -2.80 6.55
C TYR A 7 -8.46 -1.90 5.32
N VAL A 8 -8.93 -2.47 4.22
CA VAL A 8 -9.22 -1.72 3.01
C VAL A 8 -10.71 -1.43 3.00
N ASP A 9 -11.07 -0.15 3.06
CA ASP A 9 -12.42 0.30 2.86
C ASP A 9 -12.67 0.41 1.35
N GLU A 10 -13.37 -0.56 0.78
CA GLU A 10 -13.64 -0.61 -0.67
C GLU A 10 -14.60 0.49 -1.15
N GLU A 11 -15.44 1.04 -0.26
CA GLU A 11 -16.40 2.10 -0.56
C GLU A 11 -15.69 3.45 -0.76
N THR A 12 -14.75 3.75 0.12
CA THR A 12 -13.99 5.02 0.09
C THR A 12 -12.61 4.88 -0.54
N LYS A 13 -12.22 3.66 -0.94
CA LYS A 13 -10.86 3.33 -1.43
C LYS A 13 -9.80 3.82 -0.44
N THR A 14 -10.06 3.69 0.86
CA THR A 14 -9.15 4.09 1.93
C THR A 14 -8.54 2.86 2.56
N LEU A 15 -7.22 2.80 2.63
CA LEU A 15 -6.50 1.84 3.45
C LEU A 15 -6.26 2.43 4.84
N VAL A 16 -6.54 1.64 5.87
CA VAL A 16 -6.18 1.97 7.25
C VAL A 16 -5.25 0.90 7.78
N LEU A 17 -4.06 1.32 8.23
CA LEU A 17 -3.04 0.51 8.86
C LEU A 17 -3.10 0.76 10.38
N GLU A 18 -3.59 -0.21 11.14
CA GLU A 18 -3.55 -0.20 12.60
C GLU A 18 -2.24 -0.84 13.09
N GLY A 19 -1.30 0.01 13.49
CA GLY A 19 -0.10 -0.36 14.22
C GLY A 19 -0.35 -0.44 15.74
N GLU A 20 0.65 -0.91 16.50
CA GLU A 20 0.56 -1.01 17.97
C GLU A 20 0.38 0.34 18.69
N ASP A 21 0.82 1.45 18.07
CA ASP A 21 0.79 2.80 18.68
C ASP A 21 0.30 3.91 17.71
N SER A 22 0.12 3.59 16.41
CA SER A 22 -0.30 4.56 15.37
C SER A 22 -1.33 3.96 14.42
N GLU A 23 -2.39 4.73 14.17
CA GLU A 23 -3.35 4.50 13.08
C GLU A 23 -2.99 5.40 11.90
N ASP A 24 -2.51 4.78 10.82
CA ASP A 24 -2.21 5.49 9.58
C ASP A 24 -3.28 5.22 8.54
N ARG A 25 -3.78 6.29 7.93
CA ARG A 25 -4.84 6.23 6.92
C ARG A 25 -4.26 6.69 5.60
N PHE A 26 -4.54 5.95 4.54
CA PHE A 26 -4.06 6.20 3.21
C PHE A 26 -5.19 6.09 2.20
N TYR A 27 -5.22 6.93 1.17
CA TYR A 27 -6.15 6.83 0.06
C TYR A 27 -5.50 6.08 -1.09
N ILE A 28 -6.21 5.11 -1.66
CA ILE A 28 -5.75 4.36 -2.83
C ILE A 28 -5.99 5.22 -4.07
N GLU A 29 -4.90 5.72 -4.66
CA GLU A 29 -4.92 6.47 -5.92
C GLU A 29 -5.06 5.53 -7.12
N GLU A 30 -4.31 4.42 -7.14
CA GLU A 30 -4.21 3.55 -8.31
C GLU A 30 -3.81 2.12 -7.91
N GLU A 31 -4.30 1.12 -8.65
CA GLU A 31 -3.81 -0.27 -8.58
C GLU A 31 -3.00 -0.65 -9.84
N ILE A 32 -1.91 -1.37 -9.63
CA ILE A 32 -0.99 -1.84 -10.65
C ILE A 32 -0.78 -3.33 -10.47
N ASN A 33 -0.99 -4.12 -11.52
CA ASN A 33 -0.83 -5.56 -11.46
C ASN A 33 0.43 -5.95 -12.26
N LEU A 34 1.49 -6.42 -11.60
CA LEU A 34 2.75 -6.84 -12.25
C LEU A 34 3.10 -8.27 -11.85
N GLU A 35 3.38 -9.11 -12.84
CA GLU A 35 3.87 -10.49 -12.64
C GLU A 35 3.00 -11.35 -11.68
N GLY A 36 1.70 -11.06 -11.62
CA GLY A 36 0.76 -11.74 -10.72
C GLY A 36 0.72 -11.18 -9.29
N ASN A 37 1.52 -10.15 -9.01
CA ASN A 37 1.46 -9.38 -7.77
C ASN A 37 0.65 -8.10 -7.99
N ARG A 38 -0.20 -7.76 -7.01
CA ARG A 38 -0.97 -6.52 -7.00
C ARG A 38 -0.22 -5.48 -6.21
N TYR A 39 -0.04 -4.31 -6.79
CA TYR A 39 0.55 -3.13 -6.19
C TYR A 39 -0.51 -2.04 -6.10
N LEU A 40 -0.52 -1.30 -5.01
CA LEU A 40 -1.50 -0.25 -4.71
C LEU A 40 -0.71 1.02 -4.39
N ILE A 41 -0.91 2.05 -5.18
CA ILE A 41 -0.37 3.38 -4.90
C ILE A 41 -1.33 4.04 -3.93
N VAL A 42 -0.83 4.38 -2.74
CA VAL A 42 -1.62 5.00 -1.69
C VAL A 42 -0.99 6.31 -1.22
N VAL A 43 -1.81 7.30 -0.89
CA VAL A 43 -1.35 8.60 -0.37
C VAL A 43 -1.81 8.78 1.06
N PRO A 44 -0.97 9.27 1.97
CA PRO A 44 -1.36 9.47 3.37
C PRO A 44 -2.49 10.49 3.46
N ALA A 45 -3.52 10.15 4.22
CA ALA A 45 -4.68 11.01 4.45
C ALA A 45 -4.41 12.12 5.49
N LYS A 46 -3.32 11.98 6.26
CA LYS A 46 -2.89 13.01 7.21
C LYS A 46 -2.04 14.06 6.50
N GLU A 47 -2.39 15.32 6.71
CA GLU A 47 -1.60 16.51 6.34
C GLU A 47 -0.37 16.68 7.27
N ASP A 48 0.33 15.61 7.66
CA ASP A 48 1.65 15.78 8.26
C ASP A 48 2.55 16.29 7.12
N GLU A 49 2.74 17.61 7.10
CA GLU A 49 3.34 18.44 6.02
C GLU A 49 4.74 17.98 5.54
N GLU A 50 5.30 16.91 6.10
CA GLU A 50 6.64 16.39 5.83
C GLU A 50 6.67 15.13 4.92
N GLU A 51 5.58 14.38 4.80
CA GLU A 51 5.49 13.19 3.92
C GLU A 51 4.40 13.35 2.84
N GLN A 52 4.59 14.29 1.90
CA GLN A 52 3.79 14.41 0.67
C GLN A 52 4.10 13.32 -0.38
N GLY A 53 4.47 12.11 0.09
CA GLY A 53 4.85 10.98 -0.75
C GLY A 53 3.68 10.02 -0.96
N ALA A 54 3.48 9.56 -2.19
CA ALA A 54 2.68 8.36 -2.42
C ALA A 54 3.53 7.13 -2.04
N TYR A 55 2.95 6.20 -1.29
CA TYR A 55 3.53 4.91 -0.96
C TYR A 55 3.02 3.85 -1.93
N VAL A 56 3.88 2.88 -2.24
CA VAL A 56 3.48 1.70 -2.99
C VAL A 56 3.35 0.54 -2.01
N LEU A 57 2.19 -0.10 -2.01
CA LEU A 57 1.93 -1.30 -1.24
C LEU A 57 1.81 -2.48 -2.17
N LYS A 58 2.36 -3.62 -1.78
CA LYS A 58 2.27 -4.89 -2.50
C LYS A 58 1.38 -5.84 -1.74
N LEU A 59 0.39 -6.38 -2.41
CA LEU A 59 -0.49 -7.42 -1.92
C LEU A 59 0.17 -8.76 -2.23
N ILE A 60 0.58 -9.45 -1.18
CA ILE A 60 1.19 -10.78 -1.23
C ILE A 60 0.26 -11.77 -0.55
N SER A 61 0.24 -13.02 -1.01
CA SER A 61 -0.45 -14.08 -0.30
C SER A 61 0.50 -14.66 0.75
N ASP A 62 0.11 -14.66 2.01
CA ASP A 62 0.84 -15.39 3.04
C ASP A 62 0.66 -16.91 2.86
N ASN A 63 1.49 -17.70 3.54
CA ASN A 63 1.47 -19.15 3.52
C ASN A 63 0.11 -19.76 3.96
N ASN A 64 -0.76 -18.96 4.60
CA ASN A 64 -2.11 -19.36 4.99
C ASN A 64 -3.19 -19.08 3.92
N GLY A 65 -2.82 -18.47 2.78
CA GLY A 65 -3.75 -18.06 1.73
C GLY A 65 -4.47 -16.74 2.02
N ASP A 66 -4.14 -16.08 3.12
CA ASP A 66 -4.59 -14.74 3.44
C ASP A 66 -3.81 -13.72 2.59
N GLU A 67 -4.53 -12.78 1.97
CA GLU A 67 -3.94 -11.64 1.28
C GLU A 67 -3.43 -10.67 2.35
N VAL A 68 -2.13 -10.36 2.34
CA VAL A 68 -1.50 -9.38 3.22
C VAL A 68 -0.88 -8.24 2.40
N LEU A 69 -1.03 -7.01 2.89
CA LEU A 69 -0.41 -5.84 2.29
C LEU A 69 0.94 -5.57 2.97
N THR A 70 1.98 -5.44 2.16
CA THR A 70 3.31 -5.02 2.61
C THR A 70 3.70 -3.72 1.93
N VAL A 71 4.31 -2.79 2.65
CA VAL A 71 4.89 -1.59 2.04
C VAL A 71 6.09 -2.01 1.19
N VAL A 72 6.19 -1.46 -0.02
CA VAL A 72 7.37 -1.62 -0.88
C VAL A 72 8.40 -0.60 -0.43
N GLU A 73 9.32 -1.02 0.41
CA GLU A 73 10.46 -0.22 0.90
C GLU A 73 11.68 -0.31 -0.04
N ASP A 74 11.66 -1.24 -1.00
CA ASP A 74 12.74 -1.47 -1.96
C ASP A 74 12.61 -0.53 -3.17
N ASP A 75 13.63 0.32 -3.38
CA ASP A 75 13.64 1.35 -4.42
C ASP A 75 13.56 0.76 -5.85
N ASP A 76 14.10 -0.45 -6.08
CA ASP A 76 14.06 -1.13 -7.39
C ASP A 76 12.65 -1.67 -7.69
N GLU A 77 11.96 -2.22 -6.69
CA GLU A 77 10.54 -2.58 -6.81
C GLU A 77 9.65 -1.33 -6.97
N PHE A 78 9.91 -0.27 -6.20
CA PHE A 78 9.18 1.00 -6.31
C PHE A 78 9.32 1.61 -7.72
N GLU A 79 10.54 1.64 -8.27
CA GLU A 79 10.79 2.14 -9.62
C GLU A 79 10.03 1.33 -10.68
N LYS A 80 9.95 0.00 -10.55
CA LYS A 80 9.16 -0.83 -11.49
C LYS A 80 7.68 -0.47 -11.48
N VAL A 81 7.10 -0.32 -10.29
CA VAL A 81 5.69 0.03 -10.14
C VAL A 81 5.44 1.45 -10.66
N ARG A 82 6.30 2.40 -10.30
CA ARG A 82 6.24 3.78 -10.78
C ARG A 82 6.38 3.86 -12.29
N ARG A 83 7.29 3.09 -12.89
CA ARG A 83 7.44 3.04 -14.34
C ARG A 83 6.20 2.47 -15.02
N ALA A 84 5.62 1.42 -14.46
CA ALA A 84 4.35 0.87 -14.95
C ALA A 84 3.19 1.87 -14.81
N TYR A 85 3.22 2.72 -13.79
CA TYR A 85 2.28 3.84 -13.62
C TYR A 85 2.46 4.92 -14.69
N GLU A 86 3.70 5.38 -14.92
CA GLU A 86 4.00 6.44 -15.89
C GLU A 86 3.83 6.00 -17.35
N GLU A 87 3.97 4.70 -17.65
CA GLU A 87 3.78 4.14 -19.00
C GLU A 87 2.29 3.85 -19.34
N LYS A 88 1.34 4.16 -18.45
CA LYS A 88 -0.09 3.87 -18.62
C LYS A 88 -0.85 4.91 -19.44
#